data_AF-A0A2Z7BHD9-F1
#
_entry.id   AF-A0A2Z7BHD9-F1
#
_cell.length_a   1.000
_cell.length_b   1.000
_cell.length_c   1.000
_cell.angle_alpha   90.00
_cell.angle_beta   90.00
_cell.angle_gamma   90.00
#
_symmetry.space_group_name_H-M   'P 1'
#
loop_
_entity.id
_entity.type
_entity.pdbx_description
1 polymer ?
#
loop_
_entity_poly.entity_id
_entity_poly.type
_entity_poly.pdbx_seq_one_letter_code
_entity_poly.pdbx_strand_id
1 'polypeptide(L)'
;MEYTPEDKKKANLDNVAKDILYKTLDKNMFSKIKTCATAKEIWEKLTQICEGNDETKENKLTVAQQKYESINMREGETMTEFDERFSSIVIELTSLGKEYINRDLALKVTRALPREWDVKTMAMRESKDLNKL
;
A
#
# COMPACT_ATOMS: atom_id res chain seq x y z
N MET A 1 39.38 -26.11 14.29
CA MET A 1 39.45 -24.64 14.42
C MET A 1 39.04 -24.32 15.85
N GLU A 2 39.94 -23.79 16.67
CA GLU A 2 39.62 -23.36 18.04
C GLU A 2 38.93 -21.99 18.00
N TYR A 3 37.80 -21.87 18.71
CA TYR A 3 37.03 -20.64 18.83
C TYR A 3 37.79 -19.61 19.67
N THR A 4 37.88 -18.37 19.19
CA THR A 4 38.55 -17.28 19.93
C THR A 4 37.71 -16.82 21.14
N PRO A 5 38.32 -16.19 22.16
CA PRO A 5 37.58 -15.54 23.25
C PRO A 5 36.56 -14.50 22.75
N GLU A 6 36.87 -13.76 21.67
CA GLU A 6 35.92 -12.85 21.04
C GLU A 6 34.71 -13.57 20.46
N ASP A 7 34.91 -14.71 19.79
CA ASP A 7 33.82 -15.49 19.20
C ASP A 7 32.86 -16.02 20.27
N LYS A 8 33.40 -16.46 21.42
CA LYS A 8 32.59 -16.89 22.58
C LYS A 8 31.76 -15.72 23.15
N LYS A 9 32.36 -14.54 23.26
CA LYS A 9 31.66 -13.33 23.74
C LYS A 9 30.54 -12.92 22.79
N LYS A 10 30.78 -12.96 21.47
CA LYS A 10 29.79 -12.65 20.45
C LYS A 10 28.62 -13.64 20.47
N ALA A 11 28.90 -14.93 20.59
CA ALA A 11 27.87 -15.96 20.70
C ALA A 11 27.01 -15.79 21.96
N ASN A 12 27.61 -15.44 23.09
CA ASN A 12 26.87 -15.15 24.33
C ASN A 12 25.93 -13.95 24.18
N LEU A 13 26.39 -12.86 23.56
CA LEU A 13 25.56 -11.68 23.31
C LEU A 13 24.40 -11.98 22.35
N ASP A 14 24.64 -12.77 21.29
CA ASP A 14 23.58 -13.22 20.38
C ASP A 14 22.52 -14.06 21.12
N ASN A 15 22.95 -14.99 21.99
CA ASN A 15 22.04 -15.81 22.78
C ASN A 15 21.20 -14.98 23.75
N VAL A 16 21.78 -13.98 24.42
CA VAL A 16 21.04 -13.06 25.29
C VAL A 16 20.00 -12.26 24.49
N ALA A 17 20.39 -11.73 23.33
CA ALA A 17 19.48 -10.98 22.47
C ALA A 17 18.32 -11.85 21.96
N LYS A 18 18.59 -13.11 21.57
CA LYS A 18 17.52 -14.06 21.18
C LYS A 18 16.56 -14.36 22.32
N ASP A 19 17.05 -14.58 23.54
CA ASP A 19 16.20 -14.86 24.70
C ASP A 19 15.24 -13.69 25.01
N ILE A 20 15.75 -12.45 24.94
CA ILE A 20 14.92 -11.24 25.07
C ILE A 20 13.87 -11.19 23.96
N LEU A 21 14.27 -11.40 22.71
CA LEU A 21 13.35 -11.39 21.57
C LEU A 21 12.30 -12.49 21.66
N TYR A 22 12.60 -13.68 22.19
CA TYR A 22 11.62 -14.75 22.32
C TYR A 22 10.60 -14.50 23.44
N LYS A 23 11.01 -13.86 24.54
CA LYS A 23 10.13 -13.56 25.68
C LYS A 23 9.02 -12.57 25.36
N THR A 24 9.19 -11.74 24.33
CA THR A 24 8.23 -10.70 23.96
C THR A 24 7.20 -11.17 22.93
N LEU A 25 7.29 -12.42 22.44
CA LEU A 25 6.49 -12.90 21.31
C LEU A 25 5.38 -13.86 21.73
N ASP A 26 4.24 -13.75 21.04
CA ASP A 26 3.18 -14.74 21.13
C ASP A 26 3.54 -16.04 20.37
N LYS A 27 2.75 -17.09 20.62
CA LYS A 27 2.95 -18.42 20.01
C LYS A 27 2.88 -18.41 18.49
N ASN A 28 2.08 -17.52 17.90
CA ASN A 28 1.92 -17.42 16.45
C ASN A 28 3.18 -16.83 15.82
N MET A 29 3.71 -15.75 16.39
CA MET A 29 4.91 -15.09 15.91
C MET A 29 6.16 -15.96 16.08
N PHE A 30 6.27 -16.66 17.22
CA PHE A 30 7.36 -17.60 17.48
C PHE A 30 7.47 -18.68 16.40
N SER A 31 6.33 -19.22 15.94
CA SER A 31 6.29 -20.28 14.92
C SER A 31 6.91 -19.85 13.57
N LYS A 32 6.89 -18.54 13.27
CA LYS A 32 7.39 -17.95 12.02
C LYS A 32 8.89 -17.65 12.04
N ILE A 33 9.46 -17.44 13.24
CA ILE A 33 10.87 -17.04 13.43
C ILE A 33 11.76 -18.14 14.03
N LYS A 34 11.19 -19.27 14.46
CA LYS A 34 11.94 -20.39 15.11
C LYS A 34 13.09 -20.99 14.28
N THR A 35 13.13 -20.70 12.98
CA THR A 35 14.19 -21.18 12.06
C THR A 35 15.36 -20.21 11.94
N CYS A 36 15.28 -19.01 12.53
CA CYS A 36 16.36 -18.01 12.50
C CYS A 36 17.51 -18.42 13.43
N ALA A 37 18.74 -18.33 12.93
CA ALA A 37 19.95 -18.74 13.63
C ALA A 37 20.51 -17.64 14.55
N THR A 38 20.31 -16.37 14.20
CA THR A 38 20.87 -15.22 14.90
C THR A 38 19.79 -14.25 15.39
N ALA A 39 20.09 -13.48 16.44
CA ALA A 39 19.21 -12.42 16.91
C ALA A 39 18.91 -11.37 15.82
N LYS A 40 19.90 -11.12 14.95
CA LYS A 40 19.76 -10.23 13.79
C LYS A 40 18.68 -10.75 12.82
N GLU A 41 18.75 -12.03 12.43
CA GLU A 41 17.75 -12.64 11.55
C GLU A 41 16.34 -12.64 12.15
N ILE A 42 16.24 -12.87 13.47
CA ILE A 42 14.97 -12.76 14.18
C ILE A 42 14.42 -11.33 14.08
N TRP A 43 15.25 -10.33 14.38
CA TRP A 43 14.87 -8.93 14.33
C TRP A 43 14.41 -8.52 12.93
N GLU A 44 15.19 -8.83 11.89
CA GLU A 44 14.84 -8.54 10.49
C GLU A 44 13.51 -9.19 10.08
N LYS A 45 13.28 -10.44 10.50
CA LYS A 45 12.03 -11.15 10.19
C LYS A 45 10.84 -10.59 10.96
N LEU A 46 11.03 -10.15 12.20
CA LEU A 46 10.00 -9.43 12.97
C LEU A 46 9.65 -8.09 12.32
N THR A 47 10.65 -7.34 11.88
CA THR A 47 10.44 -6.11 11.11
C THR A 47 9.63 -6.40 9.84
N GLN A 48 9.97 -7.44 9.08
CA GLN A 48 9.18 -7.85 7.91
C GLN A 48 7.75 -8.30 8.24
N ILE A 49 7.53 -8.99 9.36
CA ILE A 49 6.18 -9.42 9.76
C ILE A 49 5.32 -8.22 10.19
N CYS A 50 5.91 -7.27 10.92
CA CYS A 50 5.19 -6.11 11.47
C CYS A 50 4.99 -5.01 10.42
N GLU A 51 5.98 -4.72 9.59
CA GLU A 51 5.94 -3.66 8.57
C GLU A 51 5.47 -4.17 7.19
N GLY A 52 5.47 -5.50 7.01
CA GLY A 52 5.34 -6.17 5.72
C GLY A 52 6.69 -6.34 5.03
N ASN A 53 6.90 -7.45 4.32
CA ASN A 53 8.02 -7.56 3.38
C ASN A 53 7.76 -6.66 2.17
N ASP A 54 8.80 -6.26 1.44
CA ASP A 54 8.67 -5.42 0.23
C ASP A 54 7.71 -6.05 -0.79
N GLU A 55 7.66 -7.38 -0.85
CA GLU A 55 6.67 -8.14 -1.63
C GLU A 55 5.21 -7.88 -1.19
N THR A 56 4.93 -7.72 0.10
CA THR A 56 3.60 -7.33 0.60
C THR A 56 3.28 -5.88 0.25
N LYS A 57 4.28 -4.98 0.25
CA LYS A 57 4.09 -3.59 -0.19
C LYS A 57 3.85 -3.51 -1.70
N GLU A 58 4.62 -4.24 -2.50
CA GLU A 58 4.45 -4.36 -3.96
C GLU A 58 3.11 -5.03 -4.32
N ASN A 59 2.69 -6.06 -3.59
CA ASN A 59 1.38 -6.67 -3.78
C ASN A 59 0.25 -5.69 -3.44
N LYS A 60 0.36 -4.93 -2.34
CA LYS A 60 -0.61 -3.87 -2.00
C LYS A 60 -0.66 -2.79 -3.07
N LEU A 61 0.49 -2.36 -3.58
CA LEU A 61 0.60 -1.37 -4.65
C LEU A 61 -0.06 -1.89 -5.94
N THR A 62 0.24 -3.13 -6.32
CA THR A 62 -0.35 -3.79 -7.49
C THR A 62 -1.87 -3.87 -7.38
N VAL A 63 -2.39 -4.30 -6.22
CA VAL A 63 -3.83 -4.37 -5.98
C VAL A 63 -4.48 -2.99 -6.02
N ALA A 64 -3.87 -1.98 -5.39
CA ALA A 64 -4.38 -0.60 -5.42
C ALA A 64 -4.37 -0.02 -6.85
N GLN A 65 -3.34 -0.31 -7.64
CA GLN A 65 -3.27 0.07 -9.06
C GLN A 65 -4.36 -0.62 -9.88
N GLN A 66 -4.62 -1.90 -9.64
CA GLN A 66 -5.73 -2.60 -10.31
C GLN A 66 -7.09 -1.99 -9.96
N LYS A 67 -7.32 -1.63 -8.69
CA LYS A 67 -8.54 -0.90 -8.28
C LYS A 67 -8.66 0.45 -8.99
N TYR A 68 -7.55 1.20 -9.06
CA TYR A 68 -7.51 2.47 -9.78
C TYR A 68 -7.80 2.26 -11.26
N GLU A 69 -7.18 1.28 -11.91
CA GLU A 69 -7.38 1.08 -13.34
C GLU A 69 -8.78 0.60 -13.70
N SER A 70 -9.38 -0.22 -12.85
CA SER A 70 -10.73 -0.75 -13.03
C SER A 70 -11.85 0.17 -12.54
N ILE A 71 -11.54 1.32 -11.92
CA ILE A 71 -12.58 2.19 -11.37
C ILE A 71 -13.48 2.75 -12.47
N ASN A 72 -14.78 2.51 -12.29
CA ASN A 72 -15.86 3.11 -13.05
C ASN A 72 -16.95 3.51 -12.05
N MET A 73 -17.74 4.50 -12.45
CA MET A 73 -18.97 4.85 -11.74
C MET A 73 -19.96 3.71 -11.90
N ARG A 74 -20.53 3.27 -10.78
CA ARG A 74 -21.49 2.16 -10.77
C ARG A 74 -22.87 2.66 -11.16
N GLU A 75 -23.71 1.75 -11.64
CA GLU A 75 -25.12 2.08 -11.88
C GLU A 75 -25.81 2.45 -10.56
N GLY A 76 -26.52 3.59 -10.54
CA GLY A 76 -27.18 4.12 -9.36
C GLY A 76 -26.26 4.77 -8.32
N GLU A 77 -24.94 4.78 -8.53
CA GLU A 77 -23.99 5.50 -7.68
C GLU A 77 -24.14 7.00 -7.88
N THR A 78 -24.06 7.78 -6.80
CA THR A 78 -24.01 9.23 -6.87
C THR A 78 -22.60 9.72 -7.16
N MET A 79 -22.46 10.95 -7.68
CA MET A 79 -21.14 11.54 -7.93
C MET A 79 -20.30 11.62 -6.65
N THR A 80 -20.92 11.92 -5.50
CA THR A 80 -20.22 12.00 -4.21
C THR A 80 -19.69 10.64 -3.77
N GLU A 81 -20.49 9.57 -3.87
CA GLU A 81 -20.05 8.22 -3.54
C GLU A 81 -18.91 7.76 -4.45
N PHE A 82 -19.01 8.08 -5.75
CA PHE A 82 -17.92 7.81 -6.70
C PHE A 82 -16.63 8.57 -6.32
N ASP A 83 -16.73 9.86 -6.03
CA ASP A 83 -15.60 10.71 -5.64
C ASP A 83 -14.92 10.22 -4.35
N GLU A 84 -15.70 9.80 -3.36
CA GLU A 84 -15.18 9.21 -2.12
C GLU A 84 -14.39 7.93 -2.38
N ARG A 85 -14.92 7.01 -3.21
CA ARG A 85 -14.20 5.78 -3.58
C ARG A 85 -12.93 6.09 -4.38
N PHE A 86 -13.01 7.00 -5.34
CA PHE A 86 -11.87 7.39 -6.16
C PHE A 86 -10.78 8.02 -5.30
N SER A 87 -11.13 8.98 -4.46
CA SER A 87 -10.23 9.65 -3.52
C SER A 87 -9.58 8.67 -2.55
N SER A 88 -10.35 7.70 -2.02
CA SER A 88 -9.81 6.66 -1.14
C SER A 88 -8.71 5.83 -1.84
N ILE A 89 -8.88 5.46 -3.10
CA ILE A 89 -7.86 4.73 -3.87
C ILE A 89 -6.64 5.60 -4.15
N VAL A 90 -6.82 6.88 -4.49
CA VAL A 90 -5.71 7.81 -4.73
C VAL A 90 -4.89 8.02 -3.45
N ILE A 91 -5.54 8.13 -2.29
CA ILE A 91 -4.88 8.23 -0.98
C ILE A 91 -4.12 6.93 -0.67
N GLU A 92 -4.72 5.75 -0.91
CA GLU A 92 -4.07 4.45 -0.75
C GLU A 92 -2.80 4.37 -1.60
N LEU A 93 -2.87 4.72 -2.88
CA LEU A 93 -1.73 4.75 -3.80
C LEU A 93 -0.64 5.74 -3.38
N THR A 94 -1.04 6.93 -2.95
CA THR A 94 -0.10 7.95 -2.44
C THR A 94 0.65 7.43 -1.21
N SER A 95 -0.05 6.76 -0.28
CA SER A 95 0.57 6.17 0.91
C SER A 95 1.56 5.04 0.60
N LEU A 96 1.43 4.43 -0.58
CA LEU A 96 2.32 3.40 -1.12
C LEU A 96 3.41 3.97 -2.04
N GLY A 97 3.55 5.30 -2.11
CA GLY A 97 4.60 5.99 -2.87
C GLY A 97 4.28 6.21 -4.35
N LYS A 98 3.02 6.02 -4.78
CA LYS A 98 2.58 6.27 -6.16
C LYS A 98 1.78 7.58 -6.24
N GLU A 99 2.38 8.58 -6.88
CA GLU A 99 1.75 9.88 -7.09
C GLU A 99 1.18 10.02 -8.51
N TYR A 100 0.11 10.81 -8.64
CA TYR A 100 -0.51 11.18 -9.90
C TYR A 100 -0.64 12.69 -10.00
N ILE A 101 -0.40 13.24 -11.18
CA ILE A 101 -0.68 14.66 -11.42
C ILE A 101 -2.18 14.88 -11.60
N ASN A 102 -2.67 16.05 -11.20
CA ASN A 102 -4.10 16.41 -11.26
C ASN A 102 -4.71 16.20 -12.66
N ARG A 103 -3.94 16.41 -13.73
CA ARG A 103 -4.40 16.18 -15.10
C ARG A 103 -4.76 14.72 -15.35
N ASP A 104 -3.95 13.78 -14.85
CA ASP A 104 -4.15 12.35 -15.07
C ASP A 104 -5.33 11.84 -14.24
N LEU A 105 -5.47 12.34 -13.01
CA LEU A 105 -6.63 12.06 -12.16
C LEU A 105 -7.93 12.56 -12.81
N ALA A 106 -7.93 13.79 -13.34
CA ALA A 106 -9.08 14.35 -14.04
C ALA A 106 -9.46 13.53 -15.28
N LEU A 107 -8.47 13.14 -16.08
CA LEU A 107 -8.70 12.26 -17.24
C LEU A 107 -9.22 10.89 -16.82
N LYS A 108 -8.75 10.35 -15.69
CA LYS A 108 -9.24 9.08 -15.16
C LYS A 108 -10.70 9.18 -14.75
N VAL A 109 -11.09 10.23 -14.04
CA VAL A 109 -12.48 10.51 -13.67
C VAL A 109 -13.34 10.64 -14.92
N THR A 110 -12.95 11.44 -15.92
CA THR A 110 -13.73 11.57 -17.16
C THR A 110 -13.98 10.23 -17.85
N ARG A 111 -12.98 9.34 -17.89
CA ARG A 111 -13.11 8.01 -18.51
C ARG A 111 -13.95 7.03 -17.68
N ALA A 112 -14.00 7.22 -16.37
CA ALA A 112 -14.72 6.37 -15.43
C ALA A 112 -16.21 6.72 -15.31
N LEU A 113 -16.61 7.91 -15.76
CA LEU A 113 -18.00 8.36 -15.73
C LEU A 113 -18.83 7.76 -16.88
N PRO A 114 -20.15 7.57 -16.71
CA PRO A 114 -21.02 7.07 -17.76
C PRO A 114 -21.18 8.10 -18.89
N ARG A 115 -21.49 7.63 -20.10
CA ARG A 115 -21.67 8.48 -21.30
C ARG A 115 -22.71 9.59 -21.12
N GLU A 116 -23.71 9.38 -20.26
CA GLU A 116 -24.72 10.41 -19.93
C GLU A 116 -24.08 11.67 -19.33
N TRP A 117 -22.98 11.51 -18.61
CA TRP A 117 -22.23 12.62 -18.05
C TRP A 117 -21.40 13.34 -19.10
N ASP A 118 -20.90 12.64 -20.12
CA ASP A 118 -20.25 13.28 -21.27
C ASP A 118 -21.22 14.22 -21.99
N VAL A 119 -22.44 13.77 -22.25
CA VAL A 119 -23.50 14.60 -22.87
C VAL A 119 -23.80 15.83 -22.02
N LYS A 120 -23.91 15.66 -20.69
CA LYS A 120 -24.16 16.76 -19.76
C LYS A 120 -23.01 17.76 -19.71
N THR A 121 -21.76 17.31 -19.72
CA THR A 121 -20.59 18.20 -19.74
C THR A 121 -20.41 18.91 -21.07
N MET A 122 -20.72 18.27 -22.21
CA MET A 122 -20.75 18.90 -23.53
C MET A 122 -21.81 20.00 -23.59
N ALA A 123 -23.04 19.71 -23.17
CA ALA A 123 -24.12 20.69 -23.13
C ALA A 123 -23.79 21.90 -22.22
N MET A 124 -23.14 21.65 -21.07
CA MET A 124 -22.67 22.72 -20.19
C MET A 124 -21.59 23.59 -20.85
N ARG A 125 -20.67 23.00 -21.62
CA ARG A 125 -19.64 23.75 -22.36
C ARG A 125 -20.28 24.63 -23.44
N GLU A 126 -21.15 24.04 -24.26
CA GLU A 126 -21.86 24.76 -25.34
C GLU A 126 -22.71 25.91 -24.80
N SER A 127 -23.42 25.72 -23.68
CA SER A 127 -24.20 26.79 -23.05
C SER A 127 -23.35 27.98 -22.57
N LYS A 128 -22.10 27.72 -22.13
CA LYS A 128 -21.17 28.79 -21.73
C LYS A 128 -20.63 29.57 -22.93
N ASP A 129 -20.51 28.93 -24.09
CA ASP A 129 -20.05 29.58 -25.32
C ASP A 129 -21.18 30.41 -25.95
N LEU A 130 -22.44 29.97 -25.85
CA LEU A 130 -23.61 30.76 -26.27
C LEU A 130 -23.79 32.06 -25.47
N ASN A 131 -23.43 32.07 -24.18
CA ASN A 131 -23.47 33.27 -23.34
C ASN A 131 -22.36 34.30 -23.66
N LYS A 132 -21.47 33.99 -24.60
CA LYS A 132 -20.39 34.89 -25.06
C LYS A 132 -20.66 35.47 -26.45
N LEU A 133 -21.76 35.08 -27.10
CA LEU A 133 -22.30 35.66 -28.34
C LEU A 133 -23.25 36.81 -28.00
#